data_AF-A0A0A8Y9P5-F1
#
_entry.id   AF-A0A0A8Y9P5-F1
#
_cell.length_a   1.000
_cell.length_b   1.000
_cell.length_c   1.000
_cell.angle_alpha   90.00
_cell.angle_beta   90.00
_cell.angle_gamma   90.00
#
_symmetry.space_group_name_H-M   'P 1'
#
loop_
_entity.id
_entity.type
_entity.pdbx_description
1 polymer ?
#
loop_
_entity_poly.entity_id
_entity_poly.type
_entity_poly.pdbx_seq_one_letter_code
_entity_poly.pdbx_strand_id
1 'polypeptide(L)'
;MWADQAANRAGVAKSSWRKLRLGSPLTDDLLLYAIAASVLQKRKLIIESYSSMDEIIRDCNSMAGQLDIWKLLDDAHDLVVTLHDRIE
;
A
#
# COMPACT_ATOMS: atom_id res chain seq x y z
N MET A 1 12.52 15.64 -17.69
CA MET A 1 11.27 16.19 -18.28
C MET A 1 10.37 15.15 -18.95
N TRP A 2 10.84 13.94 -19.31
CA TRP A 2 10.01 12.97 -20.03
C TRP A 2 9.07 12.10 -19.17
N ALA A 3 9.35 11.94 -17.87
CA ALA A 3 8.51 11.15 -16.98
C ALA A 3 7.10 11.77 -16.77
N ASP A 4 7.00 13.11 -16.74
CA ASP A 4 5.73 13.79 -16.45
C ASP A 4 4.72 13.72 -17.62
N GLN A 5 5.24 13.57 -18.85
CA GLN A 5 4.43 13.51 -20.07
C GLN A 5 3.89 12.10 -20.33
N ALA A 6 4.63 11.06 -19.93
CA ALA A 6 4.15 9.68 -19.96
C ALA A 6 3.03 9.45 -18.93
N ALA A 7 3.20 9.98 -17.71
CA ALA A 7 2.18 9.92 -16.66
C ALA A 7 0.87 10.63 -17.08
N ASN A 8 0.96 11.75 -17.81
CA ASN A 8 -0.21 12.48 -18.29
C ASN A 8 -1.00 11.76 -19.39
N ARG A 9 -0.33 10.94 -20.21
CA ARG A 9 -0.99 10.14 -21.27
C ARG A 9 -1.58 8.83 -20.75
N ALA A 10 -1.11 8.34 -19.62
CA ALA A 10 -1.60 7.10 -19.00
C ALA A 10 -2.87 7.29 -18.16
N GLY A 11 -3.47 8.49 -18.11
CA GLY A 11 -4.69 8.74 -17.32
C GLY A 11 -4.50 8.59 -15.81
N VAL A 12 -3.26 8.53 -15.33
CA VAL A 12 -2.95 8.40 -13.90
C VAL A 12 -3.30 9.71 -13.21
N ALA A 13 -4.26 9.63 -12.29
CA ALA A 13 -4.88 10.74 -11.57
C ALA A 13 -3.86 11.74 -11.00
N LYS A 14 -3.59 12.82 -11.75
CA LYS A 14 -2.74 13.94 -11.31
C LYS A 14 -3.31 14.74 -10.13
N SER A 15 -4.56 14.50 -9.73
CA SER A 15 -5.23 15.22 -8.64
C SER A 15 -4.81 14.75 -7.25
N SER A 16 -4.65 13.44 -7.03
CA SER A 16 -4.36 12.88 -5.71
C SER A 16 -2.87 12.99 -5.35
N TRP A 17 -1.98 12.77 -6.33
CA TRP A 17 -0.52 12.79 -6.10
C TRP A 17 0.06 14.17 -5.81
N ARG A 18 -0.58 15.24 -6.31
CA ARG A 18 -0.13 16.62 -6.07
C ARG A 18 -0.53 17.11 -4.66
N LYS A 19 -1.63 16.60 -4.10
CA LYS A 19 -2.01 16.83 -2.68
C LYS A 19 -1.02 16.18 -1.72
N LEU A 20 -0.51 15.00 -2.05
CA LEU A 20 0.51 14.28 -1.28
C LEU A 20 1.86 15.02 -1.16
N ARG A 21 2.18 15.94 -2.08
CA ARG A 21 3.46 16.67 -2.07
C ARG A 21 3.43 18.00 -1.30
N LEU A 22 2.26 18.47 -0.85
CA LEU A 22 2.12 19.82 -0.28
C LEU A 22 2.07 19.90 1.25
N GLY A 23 2.22 18.78 1.97
CA GLY A 23 2.32 18.80 3.44
C GLY A 23 2.93 17.51 3.98
N SER A 24 4.03 17.61 4.72
CA SER A 24 4.56 16.50 5.54
C SER A 24 3.84 16.53 6.90
N PRO A 25 3.38 15.40 7.48
CA PRO A 25 4.18 14.18 7.69
C PRO A 25 3.45 12.90 7.29
N LEU A 26 3.59 12.47 6.03
CA LEU A 26 3.03 11.21 5.53
C LEU A 26 4.11 10.11 5.40
N THR A 27 5.22 10.23 6.12
CA THR A 27 6.39 9.35 5.95
C THR A 27 6.40 8.17 6.92
N ASP A 28 5.90 8.34 8.15
CA ASP A 28 5.88 7.25 9.15
C ASP A 28 4.62 6.39 9.01
N ASP A 29 3.47 7.02 8.77
CA ASP A 29 2.19 6.34 8.63
C ASP A 29 2.09 5.57 7.30
N LEU A 30 2.72 6.03 6.22
CA LEU A 30 2.60 5.36 4.92
C LEU A 30 3.21 3.96 4.93
N LEU A 31 4.35 3.77 5.62
CA LEU A 31 4.93 2.44 5.80
C LEU A 31 3.99 1.55 6.62
N LEU A 32 3.38 2.10 7.66
CA LEU A 32 2.42 1.38 8.50
C LEU A 32 1.17 0.97 7.68
N TYR A 33 0.60 1.88 6.90
CA TYR A 33 -0.54 1.59 6.02
C TYR A 33 -0.20 0.61 4.90
N ALA A 34 1.02 0.66 4.35
CA ALA A 34 1.50 -0.33 3.40
C ALA A 34 1.64 -1.72 4.04
N ILE A 35 2.20 -1.82 5.25
CA ILE A 35 2.25 -3.08 6.00
C ILE A 35 0.83 -3.58 6.28
N ALA A 36 -0.06 -2.71 6.75
CA ALA A 36 -1.45 -3.06 7.05
C ALA A 36 -2.19 -3.54 5.80
N ALA A 37 -2.01 -2.88 4.65
CA ALA A 37 -2.56 -3.28 3.36
C ALA A 37 -2.04 -4.66 2.93
N SER A 38 -0.72 -4.90 3.04
CA SER A 38 -0.10 -6.20 2.74
C SER A 38 -0.67 -7.32 3.61
N VAL A 39 -0.85 -7.07 4.90
CA VAL A 39 -1.43 -8.04 5.85
C VAL A 39 -2.91 -8.28 5.53
N LEU A 40 -3.66 -7.21 5.22
CA LEU A 40 -5.08 -7.28 4.88
C LEU A 40 -5.32 -8.12 3.61
N GLN A 41 -4.48 -7.95 2.59
CA GLN A 41 -4.55 -8.73 1.34
C GLN A 41 -4.40 -10.23 1.59
N LYS A 42 -3.59 -10.63 2.57
CA LYS A 42 -3.34 -12.03 2.94
C LYS A 42 -4.22 -12.54 4.09
N ARG A 43 -5.12 -11.72 4.64
CA ARG A 43 -5.94 -12.05 5.84
C ARG A 43 -6.61 -13.42 5.76
N LYS A 44 -7.23 -13.74 4.61
CA LYS A 44 -7.92 -15.02 4.42
C LYS A 44 -6.94 -16.20 4.54
N LEU A 45 -5.81 -16.11 3.85
CA LEU A 45 -4.75 -17.13 3.88
C LEU A 45 -4.17 -17.28 5.30
N ILE A 46 -3.93 -16.15 5.98
CA ILE A 46 -3.40 -16.15 7.34
C ILE A 46 -4.33 -16.88 8.31
N ILE A 47 -5.64 -16.61 8.24
CA ILE A 47 -6.62 -17.19 9.16
C ILE A 47 -6.92 -18.65 8.84
N GLU A 48 -7.01 -19.01 7.56
CA GLU A 48 -7.51 -20.32 7.15
C GLU A 48 -6.39 -21.36 6.96
N SER A 49 -5.15 -20.95 6.68
CA SER A 49 -4.09 -21.86 6.23
C SER A 49 -2.84 -21.89 7.10
N TYR A 50 -2.51 -20.81 7.83
CA TYR A 50 -1.32 -20.81 8.68
C TYR A 50 -1.61 -21.37 10.07
N SER A 51 -0.74 -22.28 10.49
CA SER A 51 -0.83 -23.02 11.76
C SER A 51 0.20 -22.57 12.79
N SER A 52 1.22 -21.82 12.38
CA SER A 52 2.28 -21.31 13.25
C SER A 52 2.86 -19.97 12.77
N MET A 53 3.56 -19.30 13.69
CA MET A 53 4.26 -18.05 13.37
C MET A 53 5.39 -18.27 12.35
N ASP A 54 6.05 -19.43 12.36
CA ASP A 54 7.14 -19.75 11.45
C ASP A 54 6.66 -19.83 9.98
N GLU A 55 5.42 -20.27 9.75
CA GLU A 55 4.79 -20.26 8.42
C GLU A 55 4.57 -18.84 7.91
N ILE A 56 4.09 -17.96 8.78
CA ILE A 56 3.87 -16.54 8.46
C ILE A 56 5.21 -15.88 8.14
N ILE A 57 6.24 -16.07 8.98
CA ILE A 57 7.58 -15.49 8.77
C ILE A 57 8.18 -15.98 7.45
N ARG A 58 8.05 -17.27 7.14
CA ARG A 58 8.56 -17.85 5.89
C ARG A 58 7.87 -17.28 4.65
N ASP A 59 6.54 -17.13 4.67
CA ASP A 59 5.81 -16.49 3.57
C ASP A 59 6.20 -15.02 3.43
N CYS A 60 6.28 -14.25 4.52
CA CYS A 60 6.75 -12.86 4.49
C CYS A 60 8.15 -12.73 3.87
N ASN A 61 9.10 -13.59 4.27
CA ASN A 61 10.43 -13.60 3.70
C ASN A 61 10.42 -13.93 2.19
N SER A 62 9.53 -14.81 1.76
CA SER A 62 9.39 -15.18 0.34
C SER A 62 8.87 -14.04 -0.54
N MET A 63 8.18 -13.05 0.05
CA MET A 63 7.65 -11.89 -0.67
C MET A 63 8.75 -10.87 -1.04
N ALA A 64 9.95 -10.97 -0.45
CA ALA A 64 11.05 -10.07 -0.74
C ALA A 64 11.42 -10.11 -2.23
N GLY A 65 11.41 -8.94 -2.89
CA GLY A 65 11.70 -8.81 -4.32
C GLY A 65 10.56 -9.21 -5.26
N GLN A 66 9.42 -9.68 -4.74
CA GLN A 66 8.22 -10.01 -5.51
C GLN A 66 7.07 -9.01 -5.29
N LEU A 67 7.26 -8.05 -4.39
CA LEU A 67 6.27 -7.02 -4.08
C LEU A 67 6.12 -6.04 -5.25
N ASP A 68 4.88 -5.92 -5.74
CA ASP A 68 4.50 -4.79 -6.58
C ASP A 68 4.29 -3.55 -5.69
N ILE A 69 5.34 -2.71 -5.63
CA ILE A 69 5.37 -1.52 -4.79
C ILE A 69 4.26 -0.55 -5.17
N TRP A 70 3.92 -0.42 -6.46
CA TRP A 70 2.90 0.53 -6.90
C TRP A 70 1.52 0.13 -6.44
N LYS A 71 1.18 -1.16 -6.61
CA LYS A 71 -0.07 -1.70 -6.09
C LYS A 71 -0.15 -1.56 -4.56
N LEU A 72 0.95 -1.84 -3.86
CA LEU A 72 0.97 -1.75 -2.40
C LEU A 72 0.71 -0.33 -1.89
N LEU A 73 1.24 0.68 -2.58
CA LEU A 73 1.00 2.09 -2.24
C LEU A 73 -0.44 2.53 -2.54
N ASP A 74 -1.03 1.99 -3.61
CA ASP A 74 -2.44 2.22 -3.96
C ASP A 74 -3.38 1.58 -2.91
N ASP A 75 -3.15 0.31 -2.56
CA ASP A 75 -3.88 -0.41 -1.51
C ASP A 75 -3.75 0.32 -0.14
N ALA A 76 -2.57 0.87 0.16
CA ALA A 76 -2.33 1.67 1.37
C ALA A 76 -3.13 2.97 1.36
N HIS A 77 -3.19 3.66 0.22
CA HIS A 77 -3.96 4.88 0.07
C HIS A 77 -5.46 4.63 0.26
N ASP A 78 -6.00 3.57 -0.36
CA ASP A 78 -7.39 3.16 -0.19
C ASP A 78 -7.74 2.85 1.28
N LEU A 79 -6.80 2.24 2.00
CA LEU A 79 -6.94 1.98 3.43
C LEU A 79 -7.04 3.28 4.24
N VAL A 80 -6.22 4.29 3.95
CA VAL A 80 -6.26 5.61 4.62
C VAL A 80 -7.58 6.32 4.35
N VAL A 81 -8.03 6.36 3.10
CA VAL A 81 -9.30 6.99 2.71
C VAL A 81 -10.47 6.34 3.44
N THR A 82 -10.52 5.00 3.45
CA THR A 82 -11.55 4.24 4.16
C THR A 82 -11.55 4.52 5.66
N LEU A 83 -10.37 4.74 6.25
CA LEU A 83 -10.25 5.03 7.69
C LEU A 83 -10.71 6.46 8.01
N HIS A 84 -10.35 7.44 7.18
CA HIS A 84 -10.79 8.83 7.34
C HIS A 84 -12.31 8.96 7.26
N ASP A 85 -12.94 8.33 6.25
CA ASP A 85 -14.40 8.33 6.08
C ASP A 85 -15.18 7.70 7.25
N ARG A 86 -14.50 6.94 8.12
CA ARG A 86 -15.10 6.29 9.30
C ARG A 86 -14.89 7.07 10.60
N ILE A 87 -13.97 8.03 10.61
CA ILE A 87 -13.56 8.77 11.80
C ILE A 87 -14.14 10.20 11.80
N GLU A 88 -14.37 10.79 10.62
CA GLU A 88 -15.16 12.03 10.44
C GLU A 88 -16.67 11.77 10.36
#